data_AF-A0A958H443-F1
#
_entry.id   AF-A0A958H443-F1
#
_cell.length_a   1.000
_cell.length_b   1.000
_cell.length_c   1.000
_cell.angle_alpha   90.00
_cell.angle_beta   90.00
_cell.angle_gamma   90.00
#
_symmetry.space_group_name_H-M   'P 1'
#
loop_
_entity.id
_entity.type
_entity.pdbx_description
1 polymer ?
#
loop_
_entity_poly.entity_id
_entity_poly.type
_entity_poly.pdbx_seq_one_letter_code
_entity_poly.pdbx_strand_id
1 'polypeptide(L)'
;MSARKEANVSFFESMQLLGISPATLKSLTIVVEDGQGGMSNYLGLTLTLAPLVLIGFFIFMAFRHVQRGGMAGGFPNQIGQSNARVVSDSAEADAAAERPKVTFDDVAGAGQAKFELQEVVEFLKEPEKFTKLGARVPKGVLMAGPPGTGKTLMARAVAGE
;
A
#
# COMPACT_ATOMS: atom_id res chain seq x y z
N MET A 1 42.97 36.95 21.72
CA MET A 1 41.84 37.09 22.66
C MET A 1 40.69 37.76 21.92
N SER A 2 39.63 37.03 21.61
CA SER A 2 38.44 37.58 20.94
C SER A 2 37.44 38.05 22.00
N ALA A 3 37.28 39.36 22.15
CA ALA A 3 36.29 39.95 23.04
C ALA A 3 34.99 40.22 22.28
N ARG A 4 33.85 39.73 22.78
CA ARG A 4 32.52 40.04 22.24
C ARG A 4 32.01 41.31 22.90
N LYS A 5 31.46 42.24 22.10
CA LYS A 5 30.91 43.51 22.58
C LYS A 5 29.61 43.26 23.36
N GLU A 6 29.54 43.72 24.60
CA GLU A 6 28.28 43.75 25.35
C GLU A 6 27.44 44.99 24.99
N ALA A 7 26.12 44.87 25.04
CA ALA A 7 25.19 45.80 24.40
C ALA A 7 25.08 47.20 25.06
N ASN A 8 25.52 47.36 26.32
CA ASN A 8 25.22 48.55 27.13
C ASN A 8 26.42 49.42 27.53
N VAL A 9 27.64 49.08 27.11
CA VAL A 9 28.83 49.90 27.41
C VAL A 9 29.67 50.03 26.15
N SER A 10 30.16 51.24 25.87
CA SER A 10 31.05 51.46 24.74
C SER A 10 32.35 50.69 24.97
N PHE A 11 32.81 49.93 23.97
CA PHE A 11 34.07 49.16 24.04
C PHE A 11 35.27 50.03 24.46
N PHE A 12 35.25 51.31 24.08
CA PHE A 12 36.26 52.29 24.47
C PHE A 12 36.23 52.65 25.96
N GLU A 13 35.04 52.67 26.56
CA GLU A 13 34.83 52.97 27.98
C GLU A 13 35.29 51.80 28.87
N SER A 14 35.03 50.56 28.43
CA SER A 14 35.55 49.36 29.09
C SER A 14 37.08 49.29 29.05
N MET A 15 37.71 49.71 27.95
CA MET A 15 39.17 49.72 27.82
C MET A 15 39.84 50.82 28.65
N GLN A 16 39.17 51.97 28.83
CA GLN A 16 39.66 53.04 29.69
C GLN A 16 39.59 52.69 31.18
N LEU A 17 38.53 52.01 31.61
CA LEU A 17 38.39 51.49 32.99
C LEU A 17 39.51 50.50 33.38
N LEU A 18 40.06 49.79 32.40
CA LEU A 18 41.19 48.87 32.56
C LEU A 18 42.56 49.57 32.49
N GLY A 19 42.61 50.91 32.49
CA GLY A 19 43.84 51.70 32.61
C GLY A 19 44.61 51.89 31.31
N ILE A 20 44.02 51.62 30.14
CA ILE A 20 44.68 51.78 28.85
C ILE A 20 44.51 53.22 28.35
N SER A 21 45.62 53.92 28.11
CA SER A 21 45.61 55.31 27.65
C SER A 21 45.10 55.44 26.20
N PRO A 22 44.39 56.53 25.86
CA PRO A 22 43.75 56.71 24.55
C PRO A 22 44.74 56.78 23.37
N ALA A 23 46.04 56.97 23.64
CA ALA A 23 47.08 56.96 22.61
C ALA A 23 47.36 55.53 22.08
N THR A 24 47.35 54.53 22.96
CA THR A 24 47.60 53.13 22.61
C THR A 24 46.41 52.49 21.88
N LEU A 25 45.20 52.99 22.11
CA LEU A 25 43.98 52.51 21.44
C LEU A 25 43.93 52.86 19.94
N LYS A 26 44.65 53.90 19.51
CA LYS A 26 44.69 54.31 18.09
C LYS A 26 45.59 53.43 17.22
N SER A 27 46.58 52.75 17.80
CA SER A 27 47.50 51.87 17.07
C SER A 27 47.00 50.42 16.95
N LEU A 28 45.88 50.10 17.59
CA LEU A 28 45.27 48.78 17.52
C LEU A 28 44.40 48.68 16.26
N THR A 29 44.80 47.81 15.34
CA THR A 29 43.99 47.43 14.18
C THR A 29 42.82 46.58 14.66
N ILE A 30 41.67 47.21 14.84
CA ILE A 30 40.43 46.52 15.21
C ILE A 30 39.88 45.85 13.94
N VAL A 31 39.95 44.53 13.88
CA VAL A 31 39.28 43.73 12.85
C VAL A 31 37.90 43.37 13.39
N VAL A 32 36.88 44.05 12.86
CA VAL A 32 35.47 43.73 13.16
C VAL A 32 35.10 42.53 12.30
N GLU A 33 35.05 41.34 12.90
CA GLU A 33 34.39 40.20 12.27
C GLU A 33 32.89 40.39 12.41
N ASP A 34 32.25 40.84 11.32
CA ASP A 34 30.80 40.83 11.21
C ASP A 34 30.34 39.38 11.31
N GLY A 35 29.77 39.02 12.47
CA GLY A 35 29.25 37.68 12.73
C GLY A 35 28.36 37.26 11.57
N GLN A 36 28.68 36.08 11.00
CA GLN A 36 28.07 35.44 9.83
C GLN A 36 26.72 36.07 9.49
N GLY A 37 26.74 37.00 8.52
CA GLY A 37 25.71 38.02 8.36
C GLY A 37 24.30 37.45 8.29
N GLY A 38 23.31 38.20 8.79
CA GLY A 38 21.91 37.76 8.90
C GLY A 38 21.35 37.06 7.66
N MET A 39 21.75 37.49 6.46
CA MET A 39 21.35 36.83 5.20
C MET A 39 21.80 35.36 5.09
N SER A 40 22.98 35.02 5.60
CA SER A 40 23.47 33.63 5.62
C SER A 40 22.64 32.75 6.56
N ASN A 41 22.16 33.31 7.67
CA ASN A 41 21.27 32.63 8.61
C ASN A 41 19.87 32.44 8.01
N TYR A 42 19.33 33.43 7.28
CA TYR A 42 18.06 33.29 6.55
C TYR A 42 18.17 32.30 5.38
N LEU A 43 19.29 32.28 4.67
CA LEU A 43 19.53 31.32 3.59
C LEU A 43 19.62 29.88 4.13
N GLY A 44 20.33 29.67 5.24
CA GLY A 44 20.41 28.36 5.91
C GLY A 44 19.04 27.89 6.44
N LEU A 45 18.27 28.79 7.05
CA LEU A 45 16.92 28.49 7.55
C LEU A 45 15.97 28.12 6.41
N THR A 46 16.00 28.88 5.30
CA THR A 46 15.14 28.62 4.14
C THR A 46 15.52 27.31 3.44
N LEU A 47 16.80 26.99 3.26
CA LEU A 47 17.23 25.70 2.71
C LEU A 47 16.82 24.50 3.58
N THR A 48 16.83 24.66 4.91
CA THR A 48 16.43 23.59 5.85
C THR A 48 14.92 23.39 5.87
N LEU A 49 14.15 24.49 5.84
CA LEU A 49 12.68 24.44 5.87
C LEU A 49 12.05 24.20 4.50
N ALA A 50 12.73 24.52 3.40
CA ALA A 50 12.22 24.36 2.03
C ALA A 50 11.63 22.97 1.74
N PRO A 51 12.32 21.84 2.03
CA PRO A 51 11.74 20.51 1.78
C PRO A 51 10.50 20.23 2.64
N LEU A 52 10.50 20.67 3.91
CA LEU A 52 9.34 20.49 4.80
C LEU A 52 8.13 21.31 4.34
N VAL A 53 8.35 22.56 3.93
CA VAL A 53 7.30 23.44 3.39
C VAL A 53 6.77 22.89 2.08
N LEU A 54 7.63 22.35 1.21
CA LEU A 54 7.22 21.73 -0.05
C LEU A 54 6.34 20.50 0.20
N ILE A 55 6.76 19.59 1.09
CA ILE A 55 5.96 18.41 1.47
C ILE A 55 4.62 18.85 2.07
N GLY A 56 4.64 19.82 3.00
CA GLY A 56 3.43 20.37 3.60
C GLY A 56 2.48 21.01 2.56
N PHE A 57 3.04 21.69 1.56
CA PHE A 57 2.28 22.28 0.45
C PHE A 57 1.62 21.20 -0.42
N PHE A 58 2.34 20.14 -0.80
CA PHE A 58 1.78 19.02 -1.57
C PHE A 58 0.72 18.24 -0.77
N ILE A 59 0.94 18.03 0.51
CA ILE A 59 -0.04 17.41 1.41
C ILE A 59 -1.28 18.29 1.53
N PHE A 60 -1.13 19.59 1.80
CA PHE A 60 -2.24 20.54 1.85
C PHE A 60 -3.02 20.59 0.52
N MET A 61 -2.31 20.59 -0.61
CA MET A 61 -2.92 20.53 -1.94
C MET A 61 -3.68 19.22 -2.16
N ALA A 62 -3.14 18.08 -1.72
CA ALA A 62 -3.79 16.77 -1.80
C ALA A 62 -5.05 16.70 -0.92
N PHE A 63 -4.98 17.17 0.34
CA PHE A 63 -6.15 17.27 1.22
C PHE A 63 -7.23 18.19 0.64
N ARG A 64 -6.83 19.27 -0.03
CA ARG A 64 -7.74 20.16 -0.76
C ARG A 64 -8.34 19.52 -2.02
N HIS A 65 -7.63 18.62 -2.70
CA HIS A 65 -8.13 17.90 -3.88
C HIS A 65 -9.12 16.77 -3.51
N VAL A 66 -8.86 16.08 -2.39
CA VAL A 66 -9.71 14.98 -1.89
C VAL A 66 -11.11 15.45 -1.49
N GLN A 67 -11.27 16.68 -1.00
CA GLN A 67 -12.59 17.24 -0.65
C GLN A 67 -13.37 17.80 -1.85
N ARG A 68 -12.74 17.99 -3.02
CA ARG A 68 -13.40 18.49 -4.25
C ARG A 68 -13.72 17.39 -5.27
N GLY A 69 -13.74 16.12 -4.84
CA GLY A 69 -14.32 15.02 -5.61
C GLY A 69 -13.44 14.45 -6.72
N GLY A 70 -12.11 14.56 -6.62
CA GLY A 70 -11.19 14.05 -7.64
C GLY A 70 -9.94 13.43 -7.05
N MET A 71 -9.89 12.10 -7.09
CA MET A 71 -8.76 11.24 -6.77
C MET A 71 -7.55 11.58 -7.67
N ALA A 72 -6.60 12.39 -7.21
CA ALA A 72 -5.37 12.67 -7.96
C ALA A 72 -4.18 12.88 -7.01
N GLY A 73 -3.40 11.81 -6.79
CA GLY A 73 -2.22 11.86 -5.93
C GLY A 73 -1.53 10.52 -5.67
N GLY A 74 -1.16 9.78 -6.72
CA GLY A 74 0.10 9.02 -6.71
C GLY A 74 0.18 7.64 -6.06
N PHE A 75 -0.88 7.05 -5.52
CA PHE A 75 -0.90 5.61 -5.20
C PHE A 75 -2.19 4.99 -5.74
N PRO A 76 -2.09 4.02 -6.67
CA PRO A 76 -3.25 3.47 -7.32
C PRO A 76 -4.02 2.62 -6.31
N ASN A 77 -5.29 2.97 -6.08
CA ASN A 77 -6.34 2.14 -5.50
C ASN A 77 -6.62 0.87 -6.36
N GLN A 78 -5.58 0.26 -6.92
CA GLN A 78 -5.59 -0.81 -7.92
C GLN A 78 -5.01 -2.12 -7.36
N ILE A 79 -4.62 -2.15 -6.09
CA ILE A 79 -4.43 -3.39 -5.33
C ILE A 79 -5.70 -3.56 -4.48
N GLY A 80 -6.68 -4.30 -5.00
CA GLY A 80 -7.91 -4.63 -4.26
C GLY A 80 -9.20 -4.62 -5.07
N GLN A 81 -9.22 -4.09 -6.29
CA GLN A 81 -10.39 -4.19 -7.17
C GLN A 81 -10.41 -5.53 -7.91
N SER A 82 -10.59 -6.64 -7.19
CA SER A 82 -11.19 -7.81 -7.84
C SER A 82 -12.68 -7.54 -7.97
N ASN A 83 -13.18 -7.50 -9.20
CA ASN A 83 -14.61 -7.50 -9.51
C ASN A 83 -15.22 -8.87 -9.14
N ALA A 84 -15.22 -9.24 -7.87
CA ALA A 84 -16.02 -10.35 -7.39
C ALA A 84 -17.48 -9.86 -7.40
N ARG A 85 -18.19 -10.20 -8.48
CA ARG A 85 -19.63 -10.00 -8.55
C ARG A 85 -20.25 -10.78 -7.39
N VAL A 86 -20.83 -10.05 -6.45
CA VAL A 86 -21.70 -10.64 -5.44
C VAL A 86 -22.90 -11.17 -6.20
N VAL A 87 -23.06 -12.49 -6.19
CA VAL A 87 -24.25 -13.19 -6.66
C VAL A 87 -25.40 -12.73 -5.76
N SER A 88 -26.03 -11.62 -6.11
CA SER A 88 -27.30 -11.18 -5.53
C SER A 88 -28.43 -11.97 -6.17
N ASP A 89 -29.52 -12.17 -5.43
CA ASP A 89 -30.70 -13.02 -5.74
C ASP A 89 -31.40 -12.76 -7.10
N SER A 90 -30.90 -11.86 -7.94
CA SER A 90 -31.21 -11.76 -9.37
C SER A 90 -30.48 -12.78 -10.24
N ALA A 91 -29.59 -13.60 -9.67
CA ALA A 91 -28.72 -14.54 -10.35
C ALA A 91 -29.38 -15.87 -10.78
N GLU A 92 -30.66 -16.09 -10.51
CA GLU A 92 -31.33 -17.34 -10.90
C GLU A 92 -31.46 -17.47 -12.44
N ALA A 93 -31.52 -16.34 -13.16
CA ALA A 93 -31.49 -16.32 -14.63
C ALA A 93 -30.07 -16.47 -15.20
N ASP A 94 -29.05 -16.00 -14.48
CA ASP A 94 -27.64 -16.04 -14.91
C ASP A 94 -26.89 -17.30 -14.45
N ALA A 95 -27.42 -18.05 -13.46
CA ALA A 95 -26.88 -19.34 -13.03
C ALA A 95 -26.92 -20.40 -14.14
N ALA A 96 -27.81 -20.24 -15.13
CA ALA A 96 -27.81 -21.05 -16.35
C ALA A 96 -26.66 -20.69 -17.31
N ALA A 97 -26.14 -19.46 -17.24
CA ALA A 97 -25.02 -19.00 -18.06
C ALA A 97 -23.65 -19.37 -17.45
N GLU A 98 -23.57 -19.63 -16.15
CA GLU A 98 -22.33 -19.99 -15.43
C GLU A 98 -22.04 -21.49 -15.33
N ARG A 99 -22.95 -22.35 -15.81
CA ARG A 99 -22.65 -23.80 -15.84
C ARG A 99 -21.51 -24.06 -16.84
N PRO A 100 -20.42 -24.71 -16.42
CA PRO A 100 -19.38 -25.10 -17.35
C PRO A 100 -19.99 -25.98 -18.44
N LYS A 101 -19.77 -25.62 -19.72
CA LYS A 101 -20.26 -26.35 -20.89
C LYS A 101 -19.60 -27.73 -21.10
N VAL A 102 -18.77 -28.17 -20.16
CA VAL A 102 -17.98 -29.39 -20.26
C VAL A 102 -18.69 -30.45 -19.43
N THR A 103 -18.95 -31.62 -20.01
CA THR A 103 -19.57 -32.77 -19.31
C THR A 103 -18.58 -33.93 -19.19
N PHE A 104 -18.98 -35.05 -18.58
CA PHE A 104 -18.12 -36.23 -18.50
C PHE A 104 -17.79 -36.79 -19.89
N ASP A 105 -18.61 -36.57 -20.90
CA ASP A 105 -18.36 -37.03 -22.28
C ASP A 105 -17.15 -36.36 -22.91
N ASP A 106 -16.86 -35.10 -22.54
CA ASP A 106 -15.75 -34.31 -23.07
C ASP A 106 -14.39 -34.70 -22.48
N VAL A 107 -14.37 -35.54 -21.44
CA VAL A 107 -13.13 -35.99 -20.78
C VAL A 107 -12.64 -37.29 -21.42
N ALA A 108 -11.47 -37.31 -22.07
CA ALA A 108 -10.94 -38.56 -22.61
C ALA A 108 -10.27 -39.43 -21.51
N GLY A 109 -10.55 -40.74 -21.52
CA GLY A 109 -9.91 -41.72 -20.61
C GLY A 109 -10.40 -41.66 -19.16
N ALA A 110 -9.60 -42.18 -18.23
CA ALA A 110 -9.88 -42.19 -16.79
C ALA A 110 -11.25 -42.81 -16.40
N GLY A 111 -11.65 -43.89 -17.07
CA GLY A 111 -12.99 -44.49 -16.91
C GLY A 111 -13.34 -44.85 -15.47
N GLN A 112 -12.39 -45.38 -14.69
CA GLN A 112 -12.60 -45.68 -13.28
C GLN A 112 -12.89 -44.41 -12.45
N ALA A 113 -12.11 -43.35 -12.63
CA ALA A 113 -12.29 -42.10 -11.90
C ALA A 113 -13.60 -41.39 -12.27
N LYS A 114 -14.04 -41.50 -13.53
CA LYS A 114 -15.36 -41.00 -13.94
C LYS A 114 -16.49 -41.76 -13.25
N PHE A 115 -16.40 -43.09 -13.23
CA PHE A 115 -17.41 -43.93 -12.58
C PHE A 115 -17.54 -43.60 -11.09
N GLU A 116 -16.41 -43.53 -10.38
CA GLU A 116 -16.38 -43.15 -8.95
C GLU A 116 -16.94 -41.73 -8.71
N LEU A 117 -16.62 -40.77 -9.58
CA LEU A 117 -17.16 -39.41 -9.48
C LEU A 117 -18.65 -39.35 -9.83
N GLN A 118 -19.13 -40.17 -10.76
CA GLN A 118 -20.54 -40.21 -11.15
C GLN A 118 -21.41 -40.73 -10.00
N GLU A 119 -20.93 -41.71 -9.23
CA GLU A 119 -21.59 -42.15 -7.99
C GLU A 119 -21.68 -41.02 -6.96
N VAL A 120 -20.62 -40.22 -6.82
CA VAL A 120 -20.62 -39.05 -5.93
C VAL A 120 -21.59 -37.98 -6.42
N VAL A 121 -21.68 -37.73 -7.73
CA VAL A 121 -22.66 -36.80 -8.31
C VAL A 121 -24.09 -37.29 -8.06
N GLU A 122 -24.36 -38.58 -8.25
CA GLU A 122 -25.67 -39.17 -7.99
C GLU A 122 -26.04 -39.12 -6.51
N PHE A 123 -25.06 -39.31 -5.63
CA PHE A 123 -25.23 -39.08 -4.21
C PHE A 123 -25.67 -37.63 -3.91
N LEU A 124 -25.07 -36.64 -4.56
CA LEU A 124 -25.42 -35.22 -4.36
C LEU A 124 -26.79 -34.87 -4.95
N LYS A 125 -27.20 -35.52 -6.05
CA LYS A 125 -28.51 -35.31 -6.67
C LYS A 125 -29.64 -35.94 -5.84
N GLU A 126 -29.41 -37.11 -5.25
CA GLU A 126 -30.47 -37.88 -4.56
C GLU A 126 -30.02 -38.42 -3.18
N PRO A 127 -29.65 -37.54 -2.23
CA PRO A 127 -29.07 -37.95 -0.94
C PRO A 127 -30.02 -38.81 -0.08
N GLU A 128 -31.33 -38.68 -0.29
CA GLU A 128 -32.34 -39.45 0.44
C GLU A 128 -32.28 -40.95 0.17
N LYS A 129 -31.99 -41.37 -1.07
CA LYS A 129 -31.90 -42.79 -1.43
C LYS A 129 -30.78 -43.48 -0.67
N PHE A 130 -29.64 -42.81 -0.57
CA PHE A 130 -28.46 -43.33 0.12
C PHE A 130 -28.58 -43.26 1.65
N THR A 131 -29.22 -42.22 2.18
CA THR A 131 -29.46 -42.09 3.63
C THR A 131 -30.42 -43.18 4.14
N LYS A 132 -31.44 -43.55 3.36
CA LYS A 132 -32.37 -44.65 3.68
C LYS A 132 -31.67 -46.02 3.73
N LEU A 133 -30.61 -46.19 2.93
CA LEU A 133 -29.77 -47.39 2.91
C LEU A 133 -28.69 -47.39 4.02
N GLY A 134 -28.62 -46.32 4.84
CA GLY A 134 -27.61 -46.17 5.89
C GLY A 134 -26.20 -45.88 5.37
N ALA A 135 -26.07 -45.46 4.10
CA ALA A 135 -24.77 -45.16 3.50
C ALA A 135 -24.21 -43.83 4.02
N ARG A 136 -22.88 -43.77 4.19
CA ARG A 136 -22.19 -42.57 4.67
C ARG A 136 -21.89 -41.63 3.51
N VAL A 137 -22.32 -40.37 3.65
CA VAL A 137 -22.06 -39.30 2.68
C VAL A 137 -20.56 -39.02 2.54
N PRO A 138 -19.98 -39.06 1.33
CA PRO A 138 -18.62 -38.59 1.11
C PRO A 138 -18.57 -37.07 1.31
N LYS A 139 -17.58 -36.60 2.08
CA LYS A 139 -17.43 -35.15 2.38
C LYS A 139 -16.63 -34.38 1.34
N GLY A 140 -15.90 -35.07 0.47
CA GLY A 140 -15.07 -34.47 -0.56
C GLY A 140 -14.24 -35.51 -1.31
N VAL A 141 -13.74 -35.13 -2.48
CA VAL A 141 -12.91 -35.97 -3.34
C VAL A 141 -11.60 -35.24 -3.61
N LEU A 142 -10.48 -35.94 -3.46
CA LEU A 142 -9.15 -35.44 -3.77
C LEU A 142 -8.65 -36.07 -5.07
N MET A 143 -8.43 -35.25 -6.09
CA MET A 143 -7.83 -35.71 -7.36
C MET A 143 -6.33 -35.45 -7.36
N ALA A 144 -5.53 -36.52 -7.35
CA ALA A 144 -4.06 -36.45 -7.35
C ALA A 144 -3.47 -37.07 -8.64
N GLY A 145 -2.36 -36.51 -9.12
CA GLY A 145 -1.61 -37.05 -10.25
C GLY A 145 -0.71 -36.02 -10.94
N PRO A 146 0.16 -36.43 -11.88
CA PRO A 146 1.06 -35.56 -12.65
C PRO A 146 0.31 -34.42 -13.38
N PRO A 147 0.97 -33.28 -13.71
CA PRO A 147 0.32 -32.21 -14.47
C PRO A 147 -0.17 -32.72 -15.84
N GLY A 148 -1.27 -32.17 -16.36
CA GLY A 148 -1.82 -32.54 -17.67
C GLY A 148 -2.74 -33.77 -17.70
N THR A 149 -2.99 -34.45 -16.57
CA THR A 149 -3.86 -35.65 -16.51
C THR A 149 -5.35 -35.35 -16.38
N GLY A 150 -5.81 -34.16 -16.79
CA GLY A 150 -7.24 -33.86 -16.83
C GLY A 150 -7.94 -33.62 -15.49
N LYS A 151 -7.24 -33.51 -14.35
CA LYS A 151 -7.88 -33.25 -13.02
C LYS A 151 -8.80 -32.03 -13.00
N THR A 152 -8.34 -30.91 -13.56
CA THR A 152 -9.14 -29.68 -13.67
C THR A 152 -10.27 -29.84 -14.68
N LEU A 153 -10.05 -30.60 -15.76
CA LEU A 153 -11.08 -30.89 -16.76
C LEU A 153 -12.20 -31.73 -16.14
N MET A 154 -11.84 -32.74 -15.34
CA MET A 154 -12.76 -33.59 -14.60
C MET A 154 -13.57 -32.79 -13.56
N ALA A 155 -12.94 -31.86 -12.84
CA ALA A 155 -13.66 -30.98 -11.91
C ALA A 155 -14.71 -30.12 -12.62
N ARG A 156 -14.39 -29.63 -13.83
CA ARG A 156 -15.32 -28.83 -14.65
C ARG A 156 -16.45 -29.68 -15.21
N ALA A 157 -16.15 -30.92 -15.63
CA ALA A 157 -17.13 -31.90 -16.05
C ALA A 157 -18.15 -32.18 -14.95
N VAL A 158 -17.70 -32.48 -13.74
CA VAL A 158 -18.57 -32.72 -12.57
C VAL A 158 -19.53 -31.55 -12.30
N ALA A 159 -19.09 -30.31 -12.48
CA ALA A 159 -19.92 -29.12 -12.29
C ALA A 159 -20.91 -28.88 -13.44
N GLY A 160 -20.73 -29.54 -14.59
CA GLY A 160 -21.62 -29.48 -15.74
C GLY A 160 -22.70 -30.58 -15.76
N GLU A 161 -22.62 -31.54 -14.83
CA GLU A 161 -23.53 -32.69 -14.72
C GLU A 161 -24.80 -32.43 -13.90
#